data_AF-A0A920VXT7-F1
#
_entry.id   AF-A0A920VXT7-F1
#
_cell.length_a   1.000
_cell.length_b   1.000
_cell.length_c   1.000
_cell.angle_alpha   90.00
_cell.angle_beta   90.00
_cell.angle_gamma   90.00
#
_symmetry.space_group_name_H-M   'P 1'
#
loop_
_entity.id
_entity.type
_entity.pdbx_description
1 polymer ?
#
loop_
_entity_poly.entity_id
_entity_poly.type
_entity_poly.pdbx_seq_one_letter_code
_entity_poly.pdbx_strand_id
1 'polypeptide(L)'
;MKSGNAWVSHLYGTIKQIDDHLAPVFEMLKSKKLMDSTLIVLTADHGDYLGDHWLGEKDLFHEPSVRIPLIVCDPEFYAESTRGTVNHKICGGR
;
A
#
# COMPACT_ATOMS: atom_id res chain seq x y z
N MET A 1 22.34 -6.72 8.86
CA MET A 1 22.36 -5.46 9.63
C MET A 1 20.92 -4.97 9.76
N LYS A 2 20.19 -5.43 10.78
CA LYS A 2 18.81 -4.97 11.08
C LYS A 2 18.84 -4.35 12.47
N SER A 3 19.35 -3.13 12.58
CA SER A 3 19.45 -2.43 13.86
C SER A 3 19.45 -0.92 13.64
N GLY A 4 18.35 -0.26 14.02
CA GLY A 4 18.29 1.16 14.34
C GLY A 4 18.74 2.14 13.24
N ASN A 5 18.12 2.10 12.07
CA ASN A 5 18.43 3.01 10.97
C ASN A 5 17.30 4.03 10.73
N ALA A 6 17.64 5.32 10.76
CA ALA A 6 16.72 6.46 10.60
C ALA A 6 15.82 6.38 9.36
N TRP A 7 16.27 5.67 8.32
CA TRP A 7 15.53 5.37 7.09
C TRP A 7 14.21 4.63 7.33
N VAL A 8 14.23 3.64 8.22
CA VAL A 8 13.04 2.86 8.56
C VAL A 8 12.03 3.74 9.31
N SER A 9 12.51 4.54 10.26
CA SER A 9 11.68 5.51 10.98
C SER A 9 11.12 6.59 10.04
N HIS A 10 11.90 7.06 9.07
CA HIS A 10 11.45 8.02 8.07
C HIS A 10 10.35 7.42 7.17
N LEU A 11 10.55 6.20 6.66
CA LEU A 11 9.53 5.52 5.85
C LEU A 11 8.23 5.34 6.64
N TYR A 12 8.30 4.84 7.88
CA TYR A 12 7.10 4.70 8.71
C TYR A 12 6.45 6.05 9.02
N GLY A 13 7.23 7.10 9.22
CA GLY A 13 6.72 8.47 9.37
C GLY A 13 5.95 8.94 8.14
N THR A 14 6.50 8.74 6.95
CA THR A 14 5.85 9.10 5.67
C THR A 14 4.60 8.26 5.44
N ILE A 15 4.62 6.95 5.74
CA ILE A 15 3.44 6.08 5.67
C ILE A 15 2.35 6.60 6.61
N LYS A 16 2.71 6.96 7.85
CA LYS A 16 1.75 7.51 8.82
C LYS A 16 1.15 8.84 8.33
N GLN A 17 1.98 9.70 7.72
CA GLN A 17 1.51 10.96 7.14
C GLN A 17 0.54 10.71 5.98
N ILE A 18 0.83 9.75 5.09
CA ILE A 18 -0.09 9.37 4.01
C ILE A 18 -1.42 8.88 4.60
N ASP A 19 -1.37 8.00 5.60
CA ASP A 19 -2.54 7.50 6.32
C ASP A 19 -3.38 8.64 6.94
N ASP A 20 -2.74 9.62 7.59
CA ASP A 20 -3.43 10.80 8.13
C ASP A 20 -4.11 11.64 7.04
N HIS A 21 -3.51 11.71 5.85
CA HIS A 21 -4.07 12.45 4.71
C HIS A 21 -5.21 11.69 3.99
N LEU A 22 -5.28 10.36 4.11
CA LEU A 22 -6.38 9.56 3.57
C LEU A 22 -7.66 9.74 4.39
N ALA A 23 -7.56 9.95 5.70
CA ALA A 23 -8.73 10.11 6.57
C ALA A 23 -9.68 11.23 6.10
N PRO A 24 -9.25 12.47 5.83
CA PRO A 24 -10.09 13.51 5.26
C PRO A 24 -10.74 13.16 3.92
N VAL A 25 -10.04 12.38 3.07
CA VAL A 25 -10.59 11.93 1.77
C VAL A 25 -11.76 10.98 2.00
N PHE A 26 -11.60 10.00 2.89
CA PHE A 26 -12.69 9.07 3.22
C PHE A 26 -13.85 9.77 3.92
N GLU A 27 -13.59 10.71 4.82
CA GLU A 27 -14.66 11.51 5.44
C GLU A 27 -15.41 12.35 4.40
N MET A 28 -14.70 12.93 3.42
CA MET A 28 -15.33 13.63 2.31
C MET A 28 -16.23 12.70 1.49
N LEU A 29 -15.75 11.51 1.12
CA LEU A 29 -16.54 10.50 0.38
C LEU A 29 -17.80 10.09 1.16
N LYS A 30 -17.68 9.83 2.47
CA LYS A 30 -18.82 9.53 3.36
C LYS A 30 -19.81 10.69 3.41
N SER A 31 -19.34 11.92 3.62
CA SER A 31 -20.20 13.12 3.71
C SER A 31 -21.02 13.35 2.44
N LYS A 32 -20.48 12.97 1.28
CA LYS A 32 -21.14 13.07 -0.03
C LYS A 32 -21.95 11.83 -0.40
N LYS A 33 -22.01 10.81 0.46
CA LYS A 33 -22.65 9.51 0.18
C LYS A 33 -22.07 8.82 -1.07
N LEU A 34 -20.76 8.99 -1.30
CA LEU A 34 -20.04 8.39 -2.43
C LEU A 34 -19.26 7.13 -2.05
N MET A 35 -19.15 6.83 -0.75
CA MET A 35 -18.35 5.69 -0.28
C MET A 35 -18.82 4.37 -0.89
N ASP A 36 -20.13 4.15 -0.99
CA ASP A 36 -20.73 2.90 -1.48
C ASP A 36 -20.84 2.85 -3.02
N SER A 37 -20.27 3.82 -3.74
CA SER A 37 -20.26 3.87 -5.20
C SER A 37 -18.89 4.25 -5.78
N THR A 38 -17.85 4.23 -4.94
CA THR A 38 -16.47 4.57 -5.35
C THR A 38 -15.59 3.33 -5.31
N LEU A 39 -15.00 2.97 -6.45
CA LEU A 39 -13.89 2.01 -6.51
C LEU A 39 -12.64 2.65 -5.92
N ILE A 40 -12.08 2.01 -4.88
CA ILE A 40 -10.84 2.47 -4.23
C ILE A 40 -9.73 1.47 -4.54
N VAL A 41 -8.65 1.96 -5.15
CA VAL A 41 -7.43 1.17 -5.41
C VAL A 41 -6.26 1.85 -4.72
N LEU A 42 -5.67 1.17 -3.74
CA LEU A 42 -4.45 1.62 -3.07
C LEU A 42 -3.27 0.77 -3.57
N THR A 43 -2.26 1.45 -4.09
CA THR A 43 -1.04 0.83 -4.62
C THR A 43 0.15 1.76 -4.44
N ALA A 44 1.35 1.25 -4.70
CA ALA A 44 2.57 2.04 -4.85
C ALA A 44 3.17 1.83 -6.25
N ASP A 45 4.08 2.71 -6.67
CA ASP A 45 4.85 2.57 -7.91
C ASP A 45 6.11 1.72 -7.71
N HIS A 46 6.67 1.69 -6.49
CA HIS A 46 7.78 0.83 -6.09
C HIS A 46 7.83 0.61 -4.56
N GLY A 47 8.67 -0.34 -4.15
CA GLY A 47 9.10 -0.53 -2.76
C GLY A 47 10.40 0.21 -2.45
N ASP A 48 11.03 -0.12 -1.31
CA ASP A 48 12.29 0.48 -0.87
C ASP A 48 13.20 -0.60 -0.27
N TYR A 49 14.48 -0.56 -0.61
CA TYR A 49 15.49 -1.46 -0.06
C TYR A 49 15.67 -1.35 1.46
N LEU A 50 15.48 -0.18 2.05
CA LEU A 50 15.64 0.06 3.49
C LEU A 50 16.98 -0.43 4.09
N GLY A 51 18.04 -0.47 3.27
CA GLY A 51 19.36 -0.97 3.64
C GLY A 51 19.60 -2.44 3.34
N ASP A 52 18.64 -3.17 2.76
CA ASP A 52 18.85 -4.51 2.23
C ASP A 52 19.79 -4.45 1.01
N HIS A 53 20.60 -5.50 0.81
CA HIS A 53 21.66 -5.55 -0.21
C HIS A 53 22.66 -4.36 -0.16
N TRP A 54 22.73 -3.63 0.97
CA TRP A 54 23.50 -2.38 1.11
C TRP A 54 23.00 -1.23 0.23
N LEU A 55 21.77 -1.34 -0.26
CA LEU A 55 21.11 -0.37 -1.12
C LEU A 55 20.02 0.39 -0.35
N GLY A 56 19.74 1.60 -0.81
CA GLY A 56 18.52 2.35 -0.47
C GLY A 56 17.66 2.51 -1.72
N GLU A 57 16.48 3.10 -1.56
CA GLU A 57 15.59 3.46 -2.67
C GLU A 57 15.20 2.26 -3.55
N LYS A 58 15.27 2.39 -4.89
CA LYS A 58 14.57 1.50 -5.84
C LYS A 58 15.34 1.19 -7.13
N ASP A 59 16.67 1.08 -7.04
CA ASP A 59 17.52 1.05 -8.24
C ASP A 59 17.51 -0.28 -9.01
N LEU A 60 17.19 -1.39 -8.34
CA LEU A 60 17.27 -2.73 -8.91
C LEU A 60 15.96 -3.52 -8.69
N PHE A 61 15.79 -4.63 -9.41
CA PHE A 61 14.56 -5.44 -9.39
C PHE A 61 14.55 -6.51 -8.29
N HIS A 62 15.12 -6.23 -7.13
CA HIS A 62 15.02 -7.17 -6.00
C HIS A 62 13.69 -6.99 -5.29
N GLU A 63 13.20 -8.06 -4.66
CA GLU A 63 11.91 -8.11 -3.96
C GLU A 63 11.59 -6.84 -3.13
N PRO A 64 12.49 -6.29 -2.29
CA PRO A 64 12.20 -5.07 -1.52
C PRO A 64 11.83 -3.85 -2.36
N SER A 65 12.37 -3.73 -3.58
CA SER A 65 12.14 -2.59 -4.47
C SER A 65 10.92 -2.76 -5.38
N VAL A 66 10.51 -3.99 -5.67
CA VAL A 66 9.43 -4.26 -6.66
C VAL A 66 8.14 -4.74 -6.01
N ARG A 67 8.21 -5.25 -4.78
CA ARG A 67 7.04 -5.73 -4.06
C ARG A 67 6.28 -4.56 -3.45
N ILE A 68 5.15 -4.25 -4.06
CA ILE A 68 4.25 -3.15 -3.68
C ILE A 68 2.94 -3.69 -3.08
N PRO A 69 2.24 -2.89 -2.24
CA PRO A 69 0.87 -3.21 -1.85
C PRO A 69 -0.07 -3.06 -3.06
N LEU A 70 -1.10 -3.90 -3.12
CA LEU A 70 -2.26 -3.71 -3.99
C LEU A 70 -3.51 -4.09 -3.22
N ILE A 71 -4.33 -3.08 -2.91
CA ILE A 71 -5.62 -3.24 -2.22
C ILE A 71 -6.70 -2.68 -3.15
N VAL A 72 -7.71 -3.48 -3.43
CA VAL A 72 -8.85 -3.10 -4.27
C VAL A 72 -10.13 -3.27 -3.44
N CYS A 73 -10.85 -2.17 -3.25
CA CYS A 73 -12.16 -2.13 -2.62
C CYS A 73 -13.18 -1.73 -3.69
N ASP A 74 -13.81 -2.72 -4.28
CA ASP A 74 -14.87 -2.54 -5.27
C ASP A 74 -16.23 -2.45 -4.56
N PRO A 75 -17.03 -1.39 -4.79
CA PRO A 75 -18.35 -1.24 -4.18
C PRO A 75 -19.42 -2.16 -4.80
N GLU A 76 -19.14 -2.78 -5.93
CA GLU A 76 -20.12 -3.57 -6.67
C GLU A 76 -20.47 -4.90 -5.98
N PHE A 77 -21.74 -5.28 -6.06
CA PHE A 77 -22.25 -6.48 -5.35
C PHE A 77 -21.54 -7.78 -5.75
N TYR A 78 -21.04 -7.89 -6.99
CA TYR A 78 -20.34 -9.10 -7.42
C TYR A 78 -18.98 -9.28 -6.71
N ALA A 79 -18.36 -8.19 -6.24
CA ALA A 79 -17.09 -8.22 -5.55
C ALA A 79 -17.18 -8.79 -4.12
N GLU A 80 -18.39 -8.90 -3.55
CA GLU A 80 -18.59 -9.34 -2.16
C GLU A 80 -18.15 -10.77 -1.92
N SER A 81 -18.22 -11.62 -2.95
CA SER A 81 -17.69 -12.98 -2.94
C SER A 81 -16.17 -13.05 -2.71
N THR A 82 -15.45 -11.96 -2.99
CA THR A 82 -13.99 -11.86 -2.88
C THR A 82 -13.52 -10.90 -1.79
N ARG A 83 -14.45 -10.26 -1.06
CA ARG A 83 -14.11 -9.29 -0.01
C ARG A 83 -13.29 -9.97 1.11
N GLY A 84 -12.17 -9.34 1.49
CA GLY A 84 -11.25 -9.88 2.50
C GLY A 84 -10.39 -11.06 2.02
N THR A 85 -10.41 -11.39 0.73
CA THR A 85 -9.53 -12.44 0.17
C THR A 85 -8.20 -11.87 -0.32
N VAL A 86 -7.19 -12.73 -0.43
CA VAL A 86 -5.87 -12.38 -0.96
C VAL A 86 -5.56 -13.27 -2.17
N ASN A 87 -5.21 -12.65 -3.30
CA ASN A 87 -4.77 -13.39 -4.47
C ASN A 87 -3.24 -13.54 -4.46
N HIS A 88 -2.76 -14.71 -4.02
CA HIS A 88 -1.33 -15.01 -3.96
C HIS A 88 -0.63 -15.10 -5.32
N LYS A 89 -1.37 -15.24 -6.44
CA LYS A 89 -0.77 -15.19 -7.79
C LYS A 89 -0.39 -13.77 -8.20
N ILE A 90 -1.05 -12.77 -7.62
CA ILE A 90 -0.84 -11.34 -7.90
C ILE A 90 0.03 -10.71 -6.80
N CYS A 91 -0.24 -11.03 -5.53
CA CYS A 91 0.42 -10.43 -4.37
C CYS A 91 1.62 -11.23 -3.82
N GLY A 92 2.06 -12.28 -4.52
CA GLY A 92 3.09 -13.21 -4.04
C GLY A 92 4.20 -13.48 -5.06
N GLY A 93 5.44 -13.17 -4.67
CA GLY A 93 6.61 -13.97 -5.06
C GLY A 93 6.61 -15.27 -4.25
N ARG A 94 7.11 -16.36 -4.85
CA ARG A 94 7.23 -17.67 -4.21
C ARG A 94 8.02 -17.60 -2.90
#